data_AF-A0A951X749-F1
#
_entry.id   AF-A0A951X749-F1
#
_cell.length_a   1.000
_cell.length_b   1.000
_cell.length_c   1.000
_cell.angle_alpha   90.00
_cell.angle_beta   90.00
_cell.angle_gamma   90.00
#
_symmetry.space_group_name_H-M   'P 1'
#
loop_
_entity.id
_entity.type
_entity.pdbx_description
1 polymer ?
#
loop_
_entity_poly.entity_id
_entity_poly.type
_entity_poly.pdbx_seq_one_letter_code
_entity_poly.pdbx_strand_id
1 'polypeptide(L)'
;MKFILPLVCFFFFAGTISAQAQVPFNRNPQFNKTLSPYHNDRNNPDKNLKINPAYNWHLNPNSNAAINPASNALINPKLNTNINPHYNDLINPLRALGLNPLMNPNWVGYYLFDKEGEHIGYYVNANQLVTLWFNVKGKWLGYLVQTDTKTYNLFNLEDEWTGVYGCSDSDSGINLFNKEGEWTGEYAR
;
A
#
# COMPACT_ATOMS: atom_id res chain seq x y z
N MET A 1 -53.03 8.76 -48.44
CA MET A 1 -52.49 9.10 -47.10
C MET A 1 -51.08 8.54 -46.99
N LYS A 2 -50.06 9.40 -46.88
CA LYS A 2 -48.66 8.99 -46.70
C LYS A 2 -48.40 8.84 -45.19
N PHE A 3 -48.11 7.63 -44.74
CA PHE A 3 -47.63 7.38 -43.38
C PHE A 3 -46.10 7.49 -43.39
N ILE A 4 -45.57 8.53 -42.74
CA ILE A 4 -44.14 8.67 -42.44
C ILE A 4 -43.96 8.12 -41.01
N LEU A 5 -43.28 6.99 -40.87
CA LEU A 5 -42.86 6.48 -39.56
C LEU A 5 -41.61 7.26 -39.12
N PRO A 6 -41.54 7.83 -37.89
CA PRO A 6 -40.31 8.42 -37.41
C PRO A 6 -39.34 7.30 -37.01
N LEU A 7 -38.16 7.29 -37.65
CA LEU A 7 -37.03 6.45 -37.27
C LEU A 7 -36.47 7.00 -35.94
N VAL A 8 -36.79 6.36 -34.83
CA VAL A 8 -36.18 6.67 -33.53
C VAL A 8 -34.80 6.02 -33.50
N CYS A 9 -33.76 6.81 -33.80
CA CYS A 9 -32.37 6.41 -33.62
C CYS A 9 -32.05 6.35 -32.12
N PHE A 10 -31.96 5.14 -31.56
CA PHE A 10 -31.37 4.92 -30.25
C PHE A 10 -29.84 5.06 -30.37
N PHE A 11 -29.31 6.20 -29.94
CA PHE A 11 -27.88 6.34 -29.68
C PHE A 11 -27.55 5.56 -28.40
N PHE A 12 -27.04 4.34 -28.55
CA PHE A 12 -26.36 3.64 -27.46
C PHE A 12 -25.03 4.37 -27.20
N PHE A 13 -25.01 5.23 -26.18
CA PHE A 13 -23.77 5.71 -25.61
C PHE A 13 -23.15 4.55 -24.82
N ALA A 14 -22.30 3.76 -25.48
CA ALA A 14 -21.44 2.80 -24.81
C ALA A 14 -20.37 3.59 -24.06
N GLY A 15 -20.71 4.10 -22.88
CA GLY A 15 -19.73 4.62 -21.94
C GLY A 15 -18.76 3.48 -21.61
N THR A 16 -17.49 3.65 -21.96
CA THR A 16 -16.43 2.78 -21.48
C THR A 16 -16.37 2.93 -19.96
N ILE A 17 -17.02 2.03 -19.23
CA ILE A 17 -16.76 1.87 -17.81
C ILE A 17 -15.34 1.33 -17.75
N SER A 18 -14.37 2.19 -17.43
CA SER A 18 -13.07 1.71 -16.99
C SER A 18 -13.33 0.84 -15.77
N ALA A 19 -13.12 -0.47 -15.89
CA ALA A 19 -13.24 -1.39 -14.77
C ALA A 19 -12.13 -1.09 -13.77
N GLN A 20 -12.34 -0.10 -12.91
CA GLN A 20 -11.47 0.14 -11.78
C GLN A 20 -11.59 -1.10 -10.89
N ALA A 21 -10.45 -1.74 -10.56
CA ALA A 21 -10.46 -2.96 -9.77
C ALA A 21 -11.07 -2.66 -8.39
N GLN A 22 -12.31 -3.14 -8.19
CA GLN A 22 -13.02 -3.01 -6.93
C GLN A 22 -12.36 -3.90 -5.88
N VAL A 23 -12.19 -3.38 -4.65
CA VAL A 23 -11.67 -4.17 -3.54
C VAL A 23 -12.58 -5.39 -3.30
N PRO A 24 -12.04 -6.62 -3.30
CA PRO A 24 -12.82 -7.82 -3.01
C PRO A 24 -13.52 -7.71 -1.66
N PHE A 25 -14.77 -8.20 -1.58
CA PHE A 25 -15.61 -8.08 -0.39
C PHE A 25 -14.92 -8.57 0.90
N ASN A 26 -14.22 -9.71 0.82
CA ASN A 26 -13.52 -10.31 1.95
C ASN A 26 -12.22 -9.57 2.35
N ARG A 27 -11.76 -8.61 1.54
CA ARG A 27 -10.59 -7.75 1.77
C ARG A 27 -11.00 -6.30 2.06
N ASN A 28 -12.30 -6.00 2.09
CA ASN A 28 -12.81 -4.65 2.25
C ASN A 28 -13.29 -4.40 3.70
N PRO A 29 -12.65 -3.48 4.46
CA PRO A 29 -13.00 -3.20 5.84
C PRO A 29 -14.36 -2.51 6.03
N GLN A 30 -14.97 -1.98 4.97
CA GLN A 30 -16.36 -1.51 5.05
C GLN A 30 -17.35 -2.66 5.23
N PHE A 31 -17.04 -3.83 4.69
CA PHE A 31 -17.89 -5.01 4.76
C PHE A 31 -17.42 -6.04 5.78
N ASN A 32 -16.11 -6.15 6.00
CA ASN A 32 -15.52 -7.04 7.00
C ASN A 32 -14.77 -6.22 8.05
N LYS A 33 -15.48 -5.85 9.12
CA LYS A 33 -14.94 -4.98 10.18
C LYS A 33 -13.77 -5.60 10.95
N THR A 34 -13.57 -6.93 10.88
CA THR A 34 -12.40 -7.59 11.51
C THR A 34 -11.07 -7.17 10.89
N LEU A 35 -11.09 -6.68 9.65
CA LEU A 35 -9.92 -6.15 8.95
C LEU A 35 -9.49 -4.77 9.46
N SER A 36 -10.42 -3.98 10.00
CA SER A 36 -10.17 -2.60 10.42
C SER A 36 -9.53 -2.55 11.80
N PRO A 37 -8.33 -1.96 11.96
CA PRO A 37 -7.74 -1.66 13.27
C PRO A 37 -8.67 -0.88 14.18
N TYR A 38 -9.53 -0.02 13.63
CA TYR A 38 -10.47 0.75 14.44
C TYR A 38 -11.49 -0.14 15.17
N HIS A 39 -11.86 -1.28 14.58
CA HIS A 39 -12.91 -2.17 15.10
C HIS A 39 -12.37 -3.47 15.72
N ASN A 40 -11.10 -3.81 15.51
CA ASN A 40 -10.50 -5.06 16.00
C ASN A 40 -9.29 -4.77 16.90
N ASP A 41 -9.46 -5.04 18.20
CA ASP A 41 -8.45 -4.76 19.22
C ASP A 41 -7.14 -5.51 19.01
N ARG A 42 -7.18 -6.68 18.35
CA ARG A 42 -5.97 -7.47 18.08
C ARG A 42 -5.02 -6.76 17.12
N ASN A 43 -5.54 -6.07 16.11
CA ASN A 43 -4.74 -5.38 15.11
C ASN A 43 -4.75 -3.85 15.27
N ASN A 44 -5.39 -3.34 16.33
CA ASN A 44 -5.38 -1.94 16.73
C ASN A 44 -4.06 -1.57 17.46
N PRO A 45 -3.23 -0.64 16.96
CA PRO A 45 -2.01 -0.22 17.64
C PRO A 45 -2.23 0.44 19.01
N ASP A 46 -3.32 1.17 19.20
CA ASP A 46 -3.61 1.86 20.47
C ASP A 46 -4.02 0.86 21.57
N LYS A 47 -4.55 -0.31 21.20
CA LYS A 47 -5.01 -1.34 22.13
C LYS A 47 -4.05 -2.52 22.28
N ASN A 48 -3.31 -2.87 21.23
CA ASN A 48 -2.29 -3.93 21.24
C ASN A 48 -0.88 -3.33 21.26
N LEU A 49 -0.35 -3.14 22.46
CA LEU A 49 0.98 -2.54 22.67
C LEU A 49 2.13 -3.34 22.04
N LYS A 50 1.96 -4.63 21.73
CA LYS A 50 3.01 -5.46 21.11
C LYS A 50 3.33 -5.03 19.69
N ILE A 51 2.35 -4.46 18.99
CA ILE A 51 2.46 -3.98 17.59
C ILE A 51 2.61 -2.46 17.51
N ASN A 52 2.65 -1.76 18.65
CA ASN A 52 2.78 -0.31 18.71
C ASN A 52 4.25 0.09 18.92
N PRO A 53 4.88 0.79 17.98
CA PRO A 53 6.29 1.16 18.08
C PRO A 53 6.58 2.21 19.16
N ALA A 54 5.58 2.93 19.68
CA ALA A 54 5.75 3.81 20.84
C ALA A 54 6.04 3.02 22.14
N TYR A 55 5.60 1.76 22.21
CA TYR A 55 5.78 0.88 23.37
C TYR A 55 6.70 -0.32 23.09
N ASN A 56 7.07 -0.55 21.84
CA ASN A 56 7.97 -1.61 21.40
C ASN A 56 9.10 -1.01 20.56
N TRP A 57 10.20 -0.67 21.22
CA TRP A 57 11.35 0.03 20.62
C TRP A 57 11.98 -0.72 19.44
N HIS A 58 11.86 -2.06 19.39
CA HIS A 58 12.38 -2.86 18.29
C HIS A 58 11.70 -2.53 16.96
N LEU A 59 10.47 -2.01 16.99
CA LEU A 59 9.69 -1.67 15.81
C LEU A 59 9.91 -0.24 15.32
N ASN A 60 10.59 0.61 16.09
CA ASN A 60 10.77 2.03 15.75
C ASN A 60 12.15 2.26 15.10
N PRO A 61 12.22 2.68 13.83
CA PRO A 61 13.49 3.00 13.17
C PRO A 61 14.33 4.06 13.88
N ASN A 62 13.73 5.02 14.57
CA ASN A 62 14.49 6.02 15.32
C ASN A 62 15.17 5.45 16.58
N SER A 63 14.67 4.33 17.12
CA SER A 63 15.23 3.68 18.31
C SER A 63 16.04 2.42 17.99
N ASN A 64 15.90 1.86 16.78
CA ASN A 64 16.56 0.63 16.37
C ASN A 64 17.38 0.83 15.08
N ALA A 65 18.70 0.96 15.25
CA ALA A 65 19.63 1.21 14.14
C ALA A 65 19.64 0.12 13.06
N ALA A 66 19.27 -1.12 13.40
CA ALA A 66 19.23 -2.22 12.43
C ALA A 66 18.12 -2.04 11.39
N ILE A 67 17.03 -1.35 11.74
CA ILE A 67 15.92 -1.05 10.84
C ILE A 67 15.86 0.44 10.45
N ASN A 68 16.87 1.23 10.83
CA ASN A 68 16.98 2.63 10.45
C ASN A 68 17.73 2.77 9.11
N PRO A 69 17.15 3.39 8.08
CA PRO A 69 17.80 3.48 6.78
C PRO A 69 18.96 4.49 6.74
N ALA A 70 19.05 5.43 7.69
CA ALA A 70 20.23 6.28 7.83
C ALA A 70 21.44 5.53 8.40
N SER A 71 21.20 4.46 9.18
CA SER A 71 22.26 3.69 9.86
C SER A 71 22.57 2.34 9.19
N ASN A 72 21.63 1.77 8.42
CA ASN A 72 21.80 0.49 7.76
C ASN A 72 21.74 0.63 6.23
N ALA A 73 22.90 0.51 5.59
CA ALA A 73 23.04 0.63 4.14
C ALA A 73 22.30 -0.44 3.34
N LEU A 74 22.03 -1.62 3.93
CA LEU A 74 21.33 -2.72 3.23
C LEU A 74 19.87 -2.38 2.94
N ILE A 75 19.26 -1.51 3.74
CA ILE A 75 17.86 -1.08 3.63
C ILE A 75 17.73 0.37 3.13
N ASN A 76 18.85 0.99 2.75
CA ASN A 76 18.87 2.34 2.21
C ASN A 76 18.93 2.28 0.68
N PRO A 77 17.88 2.67 -0.05
CA PRO A 77 17.83 2.57 -1.50
C PRO A 77 18.81 3.52 -2.22
N LYS A 78 19.30 4.58 -1.56
CA LYS A 78 20.38 5.42 -2.13
C LYS A 78 21.75 4.70 -2.12
N LEU A 79 21.91 3.66 -1.29
CA LEU A 79 23.15 2.90 -1.13
C LEU A 79 23.07 1.47 -1.67
N ASN A 80 21.88 0.87 -1.69
CA ASN A 80 21.64 -0.48 -2.19
C ASN A 80 20.71 -0.45 -3.41
N THR A 81 21.31 -0.56 -4.59
CA THR A 81 20.58 -0.50 -5.87
C THR A 81 19.66 -1.71 -6.11
N ASN A 82 19.88 -2.84 -5.44
CA ASN A 82 19.04 -4.03 -5.61
C ASN A 82 17.61 -3.84 -5.09
N ILE A 83 17.44 -2.98 -4.09
CA ILE A 83 16.14 -2.63 -3.48
C ILE A 83 15.57 -1.30 -4.00
N ASN A 84 16.27 -0.62 -4.91
CA ASN A 84 15.86 0.66 -5.44
C ASN A 84 15.15 0.46 -6.80
N PRO A 85 13.84 0.75 -6.91
CA PRO A 85 13.11 0.60 -8.16
C PRO A 85 13.62 1.46 -9.32
N HIS A 86 14.34 2.56 -9.08
CA HIS A 86 14.89 3.37 -10.16
C HIS A 86 16.08 2.71 -10.85
N TYR A 87 16.81 1.83 -10.16
CA TYR A 87 17.99 1.13 -10.68
C TYR A 87 17.75 -0.34 -11.00
N ASN A 88 16.80 -0.99 -10.32
CA ASN A 88 16.46 -2.39 -10.57
C ASN A 88 15.17 -2.53 -11.39
N ASP A 89 15.35 -2.84 -12.67
CA ASP A 89 14.27 -2.94 -13.65
C ASP A 89 13.21 -3.99 -13.31
N LEU A 90 13.60 -5.06 -12.62
CA LEU A 90 12.69 -6.15 -12.25
C LEU A 90 11.64 -5.69 -11.22
N ILE A 91 11.94 -4.64 -10.46
CA ILE A 91 11.04 -4.05 -9.46
C ILE A 91 10.57 -2.65 -9.84
N ASN A 92 10.90 -2.16 -11.04
CA ASN A 92 10.45 -0.86 -11.54
C ASN A 92 9.07 -0.99 -12.20
N PRO A 93 8.00 -0.35 -11.67
CA PRO A 93 6.67 -0.51 -12.26
C PRO A 93 6.46 0.18 -13.60
N LEU A 94 7.36 1.08 -14.01
CA LEU A 94 7.34 1.70 -15.33
C LEU A 94 8.00 0.82 -16.41
N ARG A 95 8.85 -0.13 -16.00
CA ARG A 95 9.50 -1.10 -16.91
C ARG A 95 8.82 -2.48 -16.87
N ALA A 96 8.36 -2.89 -15.70
CA ALA A 96 7.60 -4.12 -15.47
C ALA A 96 6.13 -3.79 -15.21
N LEU A 97 5.35 -3.55 -16.28
CA LEU A 97 3.94 -3.15 -16.20
C LEU A 97 3.04 -4.13 -15.42
N GLY A 98 3.47 -5.39 -15.29
CA GLY A 98 2.80 -6.39 -14.45
C GLY A 98 2.78 -6.04 -12.95
N LEU A 99 3.59 -5.06 -12.52
CA LEU A 99 3.61 -4.54 -11.16
C LEU A 99 2.59 -3.41 -10.94
N ASN A 100 1.91 -2.93 -11.99
CA ASN A 100 0.83 -1.96 -11.84
C ASN A 100 -0.49 -2.69 -11.51
N PRO A 101 -1.14 -2.37 -10.37
CA PRO A 101 -2.32 -3.10 -9.90
C PRO A 101 -3.55 -2.94 -10.81
N LEU A 102 -3.59 -1.89 -11.64
CA LEU A 102 -4.67 -1.67 -12.60
C LEU A 102 -4.41 -2.34 -13.95
N MET A 103 -3.17 -2.76 -14.22
CA MET A 103 -2.80 -3.42 -15.48
C MET A 103 -2.73 -4.94 -15.34
N ASN A 104 -2.43 -5.46 -14.14
CA ASN A 104 -2.35 -6.87 -13.86
C ASN A 104 -3.27 -7.26 -12.69
N PRO A 105 -4.44 -7.87 -12.91
CA PRO A 105 -5.38 -8.22 -11.83
C PRO A 105 -4.86 -9.31 -10.88
N ASN A 106 -3.77 -10.01 -11.23
CA ASN A 106 -3.14 -11.05 -10.40
C ASN A 106 -1.94 -10.52 -9.60
N TRP A 107 -1.87 -9.21 -9.37
CA TRP A 107 -0.86 -8.62 -8.50
C TRP A 107 -0.96 -9.18 -7.07
N VAL A 108 0.16 -9.23 -6.36
CA VAL A 108 0.23 -9.73 -4.98
C VAL A 108 0.60 -8.58 -4.05
N GLY A 109 -0.11 -8.45 -2.93
CA GLY A 109 0.15 -7.44 -1.92
C GLY A 109 -1.12 -7.04 -1.16
N TYR A 110 -1.23 -5.76 -0.85
CA TYR A 110 -2.26 -5.19 0.01
C TYR A 110 -3.05 -4.06 -0.67
N TYR A 111 -4.31 -3.95 -0.28
CA TYR A 111 -5.10 -2.74 -0.44
C TYR A 111 -4.80 -1.81 0.74
N LEU A 112 -4.59 -0.53 0.47
CA LEU A 112 -4.33 0.50 1.47
C LEU A 112 -5.64 1.23 1.81
N PHE A 113 -5.88 1.42 3.09
CA PHE A 113 -7.07 2.06 3.62
C PHE A 113 -6.73 3.19 4.58
N ASP A 114 -7.59 4.19 4.64
CA ASP A 114 -7.60 5.18 5.73
C ASP A 114 -8.31 4.63 6.98
N LYS A 115 -8.37 5.46 8.03
CA LYS A 115 -8.93 5.10 9.34
C LYS A 115 -10.40 4.68 9.25
N GLU A 116 -11.15 5.31 8.35
CA GLU A 116 -12.57 5.06 8.11
C GLU A 116 -12.81 3.77 7.31
N GLY A 117 -11.76 3.23 6.68
CA GLY A 117 -11.81 2.02 5.86
C GLY A 117 -12.07 2.31 4.38
N GLU A 118 -11.91 3.55 3.94
CA GLU A 118 -11.95 3.90 2.53
C GLU A 118 -10.68 3.45 1.83
N HIS A 119 -10.82 2.90 0.64
CA HIS A 119 -9.70 2.42 -0.16
C HIS A 119 -8.97 3.60 -0.79
N ILE A 120 -7.70 3.79 -0.43
CA ILE A 120 -6.88 4.94 -0.83
C ILE A 120 -5.70 4.56 -1.74
N GLY A 121 -5.39 3.26 -1.88
CA GLY A 121 -4.34 2.82 -2.78
C GLY A 121 -3.95 1.36 -2.67
N TYR A 122 -2.79 1.04 -3.21
CA TYR A 122 -2.27 -0.32 -3.31
C TYR A 122 -0.81 -0.38 -2.86
N TYR A 123 -0.47 -1.45 -2.18
CA TYR A 123 0.89 -1.89 -1.92
C TYR A 123 1.14 -3.19 -2.69
N VAL A 124 1.94 -3.14 -3.75
CA VAL A 124 2.21 -4.27 -4.63
C VAL A 124 3.61 -4.81 -4.38
N ASN A 125 3.73 -6.08 -4.00
CA ASN A 125 5.01 -6.72 -3.75
C ASN A 125 5.75 -6.92 -5.08
N ALA A 126 6.85 -6.19 -5.26
CA ALA A 126 7.70 -6.32 -6.44
C ALA A 126 8.73 -7.44 -6.27
N ASN A 127 9.23 -7.63 -5.05
CA ASN A 127 10.02 -8.79 -4.66
C ASN A 127 9.85 -9.07 -3.16
N GLN A 128 10.77 -9.85 -2.57
CA GLN A 128 10.75 -10.22 -1.15
C GLN A 128 11.05 -9.07 -0.18
N LEU A 129 11.63 -7.96 -0.65
CA LEU A 129 12.05 -6.83 0.18
C LEU A 129 11.37 -5.52 -0.20
N VAL A 130 10.82 -5.41 -1.40
CA VAL A 130 10.30 -4.16 -1.94
C VAL A 130 8.83 -4.29 -2.29
N THR A 131 8.04 -3.38 -1.72
CA THR A 131 6.61 -3.25 -1.98
C THR A 131 6.34 -1.85 -2.53
N LEU A 132 5.80 -1.77 -3.74
CA LEU A 132 5.54 -0.52 -4.44
C LEU A 132 4.22 0.11 -3.97
N TRP A 133 4.21 1.43 -3.82
CA TRP A 133 3.03 2.19 -3.39
C TRP A 133 2.37 2.92 -4.55
N PHE A 134 1.08 2.65 -4.74
CA PHE A 134 0.24 3.31 -5.73
C PHE A 134 -0.99 3.94 -5.09
N ASN A 135 -1.50 5.01 -5.67
CA ASN A 135 -2.86 5.48 -5.35
C ASN A 135 -3.95 4.66 -6.06
N VAL A 136 -5.22 4.96 -5.77
CA VAL A 136 -6.39 4.31 -6.41
C VAL A 136 -6.46 4.44 -7.93
N LYS A 137 -5.70 5.37 -8.53
CA LYS A 137 -5.60 5.57 -9.98
C LYS A 137 -4.40 4.85 -10.60
N GLY A 138 -3.68 4.02 -9.83
CA GLY A 138 -2.51 3.29 -10.29
C GLY A 138 -1.29 4.18 -10.56
N LYS A 139 -1.27 5.42 -10.04
CA LYS A 139 -0.09 6.28 -10.08
C LYS A 139 0.89 5.80 -9.00
N TRP A 140 2.11 5.50 -9.41
CA TRP A 140 3.21 5.17 -8.49
C TRP A 140 3.60 6.40 -7.66
N LEU A 141 3.66 6.24 -6.34
CA LEU A 141 3.91 7.31 -5.36
C LEU A 141 5.18 7.12 -4.54
N GLY A 142 5.72 5.90 -4.50
CA GLY A 142 6.86 5.55 -3.66
C GLY A 142 6.94 4.05 -3.46
N TYR A 143 7.66 3.62 -2.43
CA TYR A 143 7.83 2.20 -2.14
C TYR A 143 8.26 1.98 -0.69
N LEU A 144 7.93 0.80 -0.18
CA LEU A 144 8.38 0.32 1.10
C LEU A 144 9.55 -0.63 0.92
N VAL A 145 10.54 -0.51 1.80
CA VAL A 145 11.62 -1.48 1.95
C VAL A 145 11.41 -2.22 3.26
N GLN A 146 11.27 -3.54 3.18
CA GLN A 146 11.18 -4.42 4.33
C GLN A 146 12.53 -4.45 5.06
N THR A 147 12.48 -4.23 6.37
CA THR A 147 13.69 -4.12 7.22
C THR A 147 13.91 -5.34 8.10
N ASP A 148 12.83 -5.99 8.51
CA ASP A 148 12.84 -7.31 9.14
C ASP A 148 11.51 -8.04 8.87
N THR A 149 11.19 -9.08 9.65
CA THR A 149 9.94 -9.84 9.47
C THR A 149 8.65 -9.06 9.83
N LYS A 150 8.78 -7.88 10.43
CA LYS A 150 7.66 -7.10 10.97
C LYS A 150 7.65 -5.63 10.57
N THR A 151 8.73 -5.10 9.99
CA THR A 151 8.91 -3.67 9.80
C THR A 151 9.26 -3.31 8.36
N TYR A 152 8.83 -2.13 7.95
CA TYR A 152 8.99 -1.59 6.60
C TYR A 152 9.25 -0.09 6.67
N ASN A 153 10.18 0.46 5.89
CA ASN A 153 10.38 1.91 5.78
C ASN A 153 9.78 2.43 4.47
N LEU A 154 9.02 3.54 4.54
CA LEU A 154 8.41 4.17 3.36
C LEU A 154 9.34 5.22 2.75
N PHE A 155 9.63 5.06 1.47
CA PHE A 155 10.41 5.98 0.65
C PHE A 155 9.55 6.64 -0.42
N ASN A 156 9.85 7.91 -0.71
CA ASN A 156 9.28 8.63 -1.85
C ASN A 156 10.00 8.27 -3.17
N LEU A 157 9.63 8.92 -4.28
CA LEU A 157 10.22 8.69 -5.59
C LEU A 157 11.61 9.34 -5.77
N GLU A 158 12.05 10.11 -4.78
CA GLU A 158 13.39 10.70 -4.69
C GLU A 158 14.34 9.87 -3.81
N ASP A 159 13.93 8.63 -3.49
CA ASP A 159 14.64 7.68 -2.62
C ASP A 159 14.88 8.19 -1.20
N GLU A 160 14.07 9.14 -0.74
CA GLU A 160 14.16 9.72 0.59
C GLU A 160 13.21 8.99 1.54
N TRP A 161 13.75 8.61 2.71
CA TRP A 161 12.90 8.08 3.76
C TRP A 161 11.95 9.17 4.24
N THR A 162 10.66 8.89 4.17
CA THR A 162 9.60 9.85 4.49
C THR A 162 9.44 10.09 6.00
N GLY A 163 10.12 9.28 6.82
CA GLY A 163 9.87 9.18 8.26
C GLY A 163 8.68 8.29 8.61
N VAL A 164 7.84 7.92 7.64
CA VAL A 164 6.76 6.94 7.83
C VAL A 164 7.32 5.53 7.71
N TYR A 165 6.80 4.63 8.53
CA TYR A 165 7.16 3.22 8.52
C TYR A 165 5.96 2.34 8.86
N GLY A 166 5.95 1.11 8.33
CA GLY A 166 4.90 0.13 8.56
C GLY A 166 5.34 -0.92 9.58
N CYS A 167 4.41 -1.34 10.43
CA CYS A 167 4.57 -2.50 11.32
C CYS A 167 3.48 -3.54 11.05
N SER A 168 3.84 -4.82 11.00
CA SER A 168 2.89 -5.92 10.88
C SER A 168 1.91 -5.92 12.06
N ASP A 169 0.64 -6.12 11.77
CA ASP A 169 -0.48 -5.94 12.71
C ASP A 169 -0.77 -7.18 13.60
N SER A 170 0.16 -8.12 13.68
CA SER A 170 0.03 -9.44 14.31
C SER A 170 -1.07 -10.36 13.72
N ASP A 171 -1.53 -10.01 12.52
CA ASP A 171 -2.27 -10.88 11.61
C ASP A 171 -1.55 -10.87 10.25
N SER A 172 -2.27 -10.55 9.16
CA SER A 172 -1.74 -10.56 7.79
C SER A 172 -1.57 -9.15 7.20
N GLY A 173 -1.74 -8.09 7.99
CA GLY A 173 -1.72 -6.71 7.52
C GLY A 173 -0.59 -5.85 8.09
N ILE A 174 -0.60 -4.57 7.71
CA ILE A 174 0.39 -3.57 8.12
C ILE A 174 -0.36 -2.34 8.67
N ASN A 175 0.12 -1.75 9.77
CA ASN A 175 -0.29 -0.43 10.25
C ASN A 175 0.83 0.58 10.01
N LEU A 176 0.50 1.82 9.62
CA LEU A 176 1.48 2.84 9.26
C LEU A 176 1.65 3.85 10.39
N PHE A 177 2.89 4.16 10.73
CA PHE A 177 3.27 5.04 11.82
C PHE A 177 4.12 6.21 11.31
N ASN A 178 3.94 7.37 11.92
CA ASN A 178 4.84 8.51 11.68
C ASN A 178 6.19 8.29 12.38
N LYS A 179 7.13 9.23 12.20
CA LYS A 179 8.49 9.12 12.76
C LYS A 179 8.51 9.10 14.30
N GLU A 180 7.50 9.67 14.96
CA GLU A 180 7.31 9.62 16.41
C GLU A 180 6.77 8.26 16.90
N GLY A 181 6.33 7.40 15.99
CA GLY A 181 5.72 6.10 16.31
C GLY A 181 4.23 6.17 16.64
N GLU A 182 3.58 7.27 16.28
CA GLU A 182 2.13 7.43 16.40
C GLU A 182 1.44 6.81 15.17
N TRP A 183 0.33 6.10 15.40
CA TRP A 183 -0.42 5.49 14.31
C TRP A 183 -1.07 6.58 13.45
N THR A 184 -0.84 6.52 12.15
CA THR A 184 -1.36 7.50 11.17
C THR A 184 -2.86 7.35 10.92
N GLY A 185 -3.46 6.23 11.34
CA GLY A 185 -4.80 5.82 10.94
C GLY A 185 -4.81 4.98 9.65
N GLU A 186 -3.74 5.02 8.85
CA GLU A 186 -3.63 4.21 7.64
C GLU A 186 -3.21 2.77 7.97
N TYR A 187 -3.72 1.84 7.17
CA TYR A 187 -3.40 0.41 7.29
C TYR A 187 -3.59 -0.31 5.95
N ALA A 188 -2.86 -1.41 5.78
CA ALA A 188 -2.89 -2.22 4.57
C ALA A 188 -3.40 -3.63 4.87
N ARG A 189 -4.28 -4.17 4.01
CA ARG A 189 -4.91 -5.50 4.14
C ARG A 189 -5.01 -6.26 2.85
#